data_AF-A0A1F8H0S9-F1
#
_entry.id   AF-A0A1F8H0S9-F1
#
_cell.length_a   1.000
_cell.length_b   1.000
_cell.length_c   1.000
_cell.angle_alpha   90.00
_cell.angle_beta   90.00
_cell.angle_gamma   90.00
#
_symmetry.space_group_name_H-M   'P 1'
#
loop_
_entity.id
_entity.type
_entity.pdbx_description
1 polymer ?
#
loop_
_entity_poly.entity_id
_entity_poly.type
_entity_poly.pdbx_seq_one_letter_code
_entity_poly.pdbx_strand_id
1 'polypeptide(L)'
;MKSTMTETNLSMMDFTRYFEAKRLGKLYFPNGKCMIPHGLAFENAEFPNFFIRLDDLYKMVSGWKVNHTLVPLDDIIAVIAFGSAVRHPGVQEVIRERRKFLLFGEKVTKVKQVAIQPNDADFLVITGENLMREEVLEPISIKTYDCGTWIRRGGIHLVNRGVSQLLNGVRFNDTVSASALREGVPVFFNGRFGNVSMEAGVQSATPMKVHWDENGQGFLTGRIQ
;
A
#
# COMPACT_ATOMS: atom_id res chain seq x y z
N MET A 1 -15.87 24.48 -11.12
CA MET A 1 -14.59 24.76 -10.42
C MET A 1 -13.51 23.91 -11.05
N LYS A 2 -12.42 24.51 -11.53
CA LYS A 2 -11.28 23.77 -12.09
C LYS A 2 -10.53 23.07 -10.96
N SER A 3 -10.47 21.75 -10.99
CA SER A 3 -9.55 20.95 -10.18
C SER A 3 -8.14 21.32 -10.59
N THR A 4 -7.45 22.07 -9.74
CA THR A 4 -6.00 22.21 -9.78
C THR A 4 -5.42 20.93 -9.20
N MET A 5 -5.23 19.91 -10.03
CA MET A 5 -4.38 18.78 -9.68
C MET A 5 -2.95 19.30 -9.54
N THR A 6 -2.56 19.66 -8.32
CA THR A 6 -1.18 19.98 -8.00
C THR A 6 -0.44 18.66 -7.85
N GLU A 7 0.38 18.33 -8.84
CA GLU A 7 1.39 17.28 -8.72
C GLU A 7 2.38 17.73 -7.64
N THR A 8 2.20 17.21 -6.43
CA THR A 8 3.12 17.45 -5.32
C THR A 8 3.41 16.12 -4.67
N ASN A 9 4.65 15.65 -4.80
CA ASN A 9 5.18 14.64 -3.90
C ASN A 9 5.01 15.18 -2.49
N LEU A 10 3.99 14.72 -1.78
CA LEU A 10 3.70 15.20 -0.44
C LEU A 10 4.88 14.81 0.45
N SER A 11 5.52 15.79 1.10
CA SER A 11 6.60 15.48 2.02
C SER A 11 6.02 14.87 3.31
N MET A 12 6.84 14.09 4.03
CA MET A 12 6.43 13.62 5.37
C MET A 12 6.15 14.80 6.32
N MET A 13 6.82 15.95 6.14
CA MET A 13 6.55 17.16 6.92
C MET A 13 5.17 17.76 6.62
N ASP A 14 4.72 17.77 5.35
CA ASP A 14 3.35 18.18 5.02
C ASP A 14 2.35 17.22 5.68
N PHE A 15 2.61 15.91 5.58
CA PHE A 15 1.75 14.88 6.14
C PHE A 15 1.60 15.02 7.67
N THR A 16 2.69 15.31 8.38
CA THR A 16 2.69 15.63 9.82
C THR A 16 1.84 16.85 10.14
N ARG A 17 1.94 17.92 9.36
CA ARG A 17 1.11 19.12 9.56
C ARG A 17 -0.39 18.81 9.46
N TYR A 18 -0.81 17.99 8.49
CA TYR A 18 -2.20 17.56 8.41
C TYR A 18 -2.60 16.64 9.57
N PHE A 19 -1.69 15.78 10.05
CA PHE A 19 -1.96 14.92 11.20
C PHE A 19 -2.23 15.74 12.47
N GLU A 20 -1.35 16.69 12.78
CA GLU A 20 -1.46 17.57 13.94
C GLU A 20 -2.73 18.44 13.88
N ALA A 21 -3.08 18.93 12.68
CA ALA A 21 -4.31 19.66 12.43
C ALA A 21 -5.58 18.77 12.42
N LYS A 22 -5.46 17.45 12.59
CA LYS A 22 -6.56 16.47 12.47
C LYS A 22 -7.29 16.53 11.12
N ARG A 23 -6.55 16.83 10.04
CA ARG A 23 -7.03 17.00 8.66
C ARG A 23 -6.57 15.89 7.72
N LEU A 24 -6.21 14.72 8.25
CA LEU A 24 -5.94 13.53 7.43
C LEU A 24 -7.23 12.81 7.07
N GLY A 25 -7.50 12.67 5.77
CA GLY A 25 -8.65 11.99 5.22
C GLY A 25 -8.34 10.54 4.83
N LYS A 26 -8.51 10.23 3.54
CA LYS A 26 -8.49 8.85 3.00
C LYS A 26 -7.52 8.72 1.83
N LEU A 27 -6.88 7.56 1.73
CA LEU A 27 -6.14 7.14 0.53
C LEU A 27 -6.96 6.07 -0.19
N TYR A 28 -7.40 6.39 -1.41
CA TYR A 28 -8.19 5.50 -2.26
C TYR A 28 -7.29 4.70 -3.21
N PHE A 29 -7.63 3.42 -3.37
CA PHE A 29 -6.89 2.46 -4.19
C PHE A 29 -7.59 2.19 -5.53
N PRO A 30 -6.84 1.77 -6.56
CA PRO A 30 -7.39 1.44 -7.87
C PRO A 30 -8.20 0.14 -7.86
N ASN A 31 -7.86 -0.80 -6.96
CA ASN A 31 -8.53 -2.09 -6.84
C ASN A 31 -9.39 -2.15 -5.57
N GLY A 32 -10.47 -2.92 -5.64
CA GLY A 32 -11.42 -3.08 -4.53
C GLY A 32 -12.60 -2.13 -4.68
N LYS A 33 -13.73 -2.65 -5.13
CA LYS A 33 -15.01 -1.96 -5.05
C LYS A 33 -15.66 -2.39 -3.74
N CYS A 34 -15.87 -1.48 -2.80
CA CYS A 34 -16.51 -1.84 -1.55
C CYS A 34 -17.99 -2.17 -1.84
N MET A 35 -18.42 -3.42 -1.61
CA MET A 35 -19.83 -3.76 -1.70
C MET A 35 -20.58 -3.12 -0.54
N ILE A 36 -21.43 -2.13 -0.84
CA ILE A 36 -22.43 -1.65 0.12
C ILE A 36 -23.62 -2.61 0.02
N PRO A 37 -24.00 -3.32 1.09
CA PRO A 37 -25.25 -4.06 1.09
C PRO A 37 -26.41 -3.07 1.13
N HIS A 38 -27.00 -2.77 -0.02
CA HIS A 38 -28.37 -2.26 -0.10
C HIS A 38 -29.25 -3.36 -0.68
N GLY A 39 -30.45 -3.50 -0.10
CA GLY A 39 -31.34 -4.63 -0.36
C GLY A 39 -31.55 -4.96 -1.83
N LEU A 40 -31.49 -6.27 -2.12
CA LEU A 40 -32.05 -7.03 -3.25
C LEU A 40 -31.93 -6.54 -4.71
N ALA A 41 -31.24 -5.44 -5.04
CA ALA A 41 -31.02 -5.04 -6.43
C ALA A 41 -29.60 -4.50 -6.65
N PHE A 42 -28.80 -5.25 -7.41
CA PHE A 42 -27.44 -4.88 -7.84
C PHE A 42 -27.45 -3.96 -9.07
N GLU A 43 -28.32 -2.96 -9.10
CA GLU A 43 -28.37 -2.00 -10.20
C GLU A 43 -27.97 -0.61 -9.70
N ASN A 44 -26.82 -0.15 -10.20
CA ASN A 44 -26.36 1.25 -10.19
C ASN A 44 -25.89 1.86 -8.84
N ALA A 45 -25.33 1.06 -7.93
CA ALA A 45 -24.54 1.64 -6.84
C ALA A 45 -23.16 2.07 -7.37
N GLU A 46 -22.85 3.38 -7.33
CA GLU A 46 -21.48 3.87 -7.43
C GLU A 46 -20.69 3.32 -6.22
N PHE A 47 -19.95 2.23 -6.45
CA PHE A 47 -19.15 1.60 -5.42
C PHE A 47 -18.07 2.59 -4.95
N PRO A 48 -17.98 2.95 -3.65
CA PRO A 48 -16.81 3.67 -3.19
C PRO A 48 -15.59 2.76 -3.36
N ASN A 49 -14.55 3.30 -3.98
CA ASN A 49 -13.25 2.61 -4.10
C ASN A 49 -12.75 2.26 -2.69
N PHE A 50 -12.11 1.10 -2.56
CA PHE A 50 -11.40 0.67 -1.37
C PHE A 50 -10.45 1.77 -0.91
N PHE A 51 -10.45 2.03 0.40
CA PHE A 51 -9.65 3.09 0.99
C PHE A 51 -9.11 2.69 2.36
N ILE A 52 -8.00 3.31 2.74
CA ILE A 52 -7.52 3.33 4.12
C ILE A 52 -7.62 4.75 4.69
N ARG A 53 -7.62 4.85 6.02
CA ARG A 53 -7.54 6.16 6.68
C ARG A 53 -6.08 6.60 6.78
N LEU A 54 -5.79 7.84 6.38
CA LEU A 54 -4.43 8.37 6.38
C LEU A 54 -3.89 8.58 7.80
N ASP A 55 -4.75 8.81 8.80
CA ASP A 55 -4.35 8.89 10.21
C ASP A 55 -3.85 7.55 10.75
N ASP A 56 -4.42 6.43 10.32
CA ASP A 56 -3.92 5.10 10.65
C ASP A 56 -2.56 4.85 9.98
N LEU A 57 -2.40 5.22 8.69
CA LEU A 57 -1.12 5.12 8.00
C LEU A 57 -0.03 5.95 8.71
N TYR A 58 -0.32 7.22 9.05
CA TYR A 58 0.61 8.09 9.78
C TYR A 58 1.10 7.42 11.07
N LYS A 59 0.17 6.96 11.92
CA LYS A 59 0.50 6.31 13.20
C LYS A 59 1.31 5.03 13.02
N MET A 60 1.18 4.33 11.90
CA MET A 60 1.97 3.16 11.61
C MET A 60 3.38 3.50 11.13
N VAL A 61 3.55 4.54 10.30
CA VAL A 61 4.86 4.96 9.75
C VAL A 61 5.64 5.87 10.70
N SER A 62 5.02 6.44 11.73
CA SER A 62 5.68 7.25 12.78
C SER A 62 5.91 6.45 14.07
N GLY A 63 6.71 6.99 15.00
CA GLY A 63 6.87 6.43 16.35
C GLY A 63 7.92 5.33 16.47
N TRP A 64 8.69 5.08 15.42
CA TRP A 64 9.79 4.11 15.45
C TRP A 64 10.95 4.59 16.29
N LYS A 65 11.69 3.66 16.91
CA LYS A 65 12.84 3.97 17.73
C LYS A 65 14.02 3.05 17.40
N VAL A 66 15.23 3.55 17.55
CA VAL A 66 16.47 2.77 17.58
C VAL A 66 17.15 3.09 18.90
N ASN A 67 17.38 2.08 19.75
CA ASN A 67 17.96 2.25 21.09
C ASN A 67 17.25 3.37 21.89
N HIS A 68 15.92 3.27 22.04
CA HIS A 68 15.05 4.28 22.69
C HIS A 68 15.03 5.68 22.06
N THR A 69 15.78 5.94 20.98
CA THR A 69 15.81 7.22 20.28
C THR A 69 14.81 7.21 19.14
N LEU A 70 13.91 8.21 19.10
CA LEU A 70 12.92 8.33 18.03
C LEU A 70 13.62 8.50 16.67
N VAL A 71 13.22 7.68 15.71
CA VAL A 71 13.66 7.81 14.33
C VAL A 71 13.04 9.08 13.74
N PRO A 72 13.86 10.01 13.24
CA PRO A 72 13.34 11.20 12.57
C PRO A 72 12.49 10.79 11.37
N LEU A 73 11.38 11.50 11.12
CA LEU A 73 10.57 11.24 9.92
C LEU A 73 11.36 11.46 8.63
N ASP A 74 12.38 12.32 8.66
CA ASP A 74 13.30 12.53 7.54
C ASP A 74 14.16 11.29 7.24
N ASP A 75 14.29 10.36 8.19
CA ASP A 75 14.97 9.09 7.94
C ASP A 75 14.09 8.10 7.16
N ILE A 76 12.79 8.32 7.09
CA ILE A 76 11.90 7.56 6.20
C ILE A 76 12.20 7.97 4.76
N ILE A 77 12.80 7.05 4.01
CA ILE A 77 13.19 7.24 2.62
C ILE A 77 11.98 7.15 1.71
N ALA A 78 11.15 6.12 1.92
CA ALA A 78 9.92 5.93 1.17
C ALA A 78 8.87 5.11 1.94
N VAL A 79 7.62 5.36 1.63
CA VAL A 79 6.46 4.55 1.99
C VAL A 79 5.80 4.13 0.67
N ILE A 80 5.78 2.84 0.40
CA ILE A 80 5.34 2.27 -0.89
C ILE A 80 4.12 1.40 -0.64
N ALA A 81 2.99 1.72 -1.27
CA ALA A 81 1.85 0.81 -1.32
C ALA A 81 2.13 -0.28 -2.35
N PHE A 82 1.87 -1.55 -2.06
CA PHE A 82 2.09 -2.66 -2.99
C PHE A 82 1.03 -3.75 -2.85
N GLY A 83 1.16 -4.83 -3.63
CA GLY A 83 0.26 -5.98 -3.55
C GLY A 83 -1.09 -5.75 -4.25
N SER A 84 -2.09 -6.53 -3.85
CA SER A 84 -3.37 -6.63 -4.57
C SER A 84 -4.12 -5.30 -4.68
N ALA A 85 -3.98 -4.40 -3.70
CA ALA A 85 -4.66 -3.11 -3.69
C ALA A 85 -4.19 -2.15 -4.79
N VAL A 86 -2.95 -2.29 -5.24
CA VAL A 86 -2.33 -1.45 -6.29
C VAL A 86 -1.75 -2.27 -7.44
N ARG A 87 -2.16 -3.53 -7.61
CA ARG A 87 -1.67 -4.34 -8.73
C ARG A 87 -2.28 -3.87 -10.04
N HIS A 88 -1.46 -3.58 -11.04
CA HIS A 88 -1.87 -3.30 -12.41
C HIS A 88 -1.77 -4.57 -13.29
N PRO A 89 -2.72 -4.85 -14.21
CA PRO A 89 -3.88 -4.06 -14.64
C PRO A 89 -5.15 -4.23 -13.78
N GLY A 90 -5.04 -4.61 -12.51
CA GLY A 90 -6.19 -4.69 -11.59
C GLY A 90 -7.10 -5.90 -11.83
N VAL A 91 -6.68 -6.83 -12.69
CA VAL A 91 -7.39 -8.10 -12.95
C VAL A 91 -6.48 -9.29 -12.67
N GLN A 92 -7.08 -10.40 -12.27
CA GLN A 92 -6.41 -11.68 -12.08
C GLN A 92 -7.08 -12.76 -12.92
N GLU A 93 -6.29 -13.70 -13.42
CA GLU A 93 -6.79 -14.87 -14.11
C GLU A 93 -7.30 -15.89 -13.11
N VAL A 94 -8.55 -16.31 -13.26
CA VAL A 94 -9.16 -17.36 -12.46
C VAL A 94 -9.52 -18.52 -13.37
N ILE A 95 -8.95 -19.67 -13.06
CA ILE A 95 -9.23 -20.94 -13.71
C ILE A 95 -10.46 -21.55 -13.03
N ARG A 96 -11.55 -21.71 -13.78
CA ARG A 96 -12.73 -22.46 -13.31
C ARG A 96 -12.84 -23.75 -14.09
N GLU A 97 -12.67 -24.87 -13.40
CA GLU A 97 -13.02 -26.18 -13.92
C GLU A 97 -14.52 -26.41 -13.73
N ARG A 98 -15.23 -26.75 -14.81
CA ARG A 98 -16.59 -27.27 -14.72
C ARG A 98 -16.69 -28.55 -15.54
N ARG A 99 -17.46 -29.53 -15.07
CA ARG A 99 -17.86 -30.66 -15.92
C ARG A 99 -18.97 -30.22 -16.85
N LYS A 100 -18.96 -30.72 -18.09
CA LYS A 100 -20.00 -30.41 -19.09
C LYS A 100 -21.39 -30.83 -18.61
N PHE A 101 -21.49 -31.90 -17.83
CA PHE A 101 -22.70 -32.31 -17.12
C PHE A 101 -22.41 -32.48 -15.62
N LEU A 102 -23.40 -32.22 -14.76
CA LEU A 102 -23.24 -32.10 -13.30
C LEU A 102 -22.56 -33.32 -12.65
N LEU A 103 -22.69 -34.51 -13.26
CA LEU A 103 -22.16 -35.78 -12.74
C LEU A 103 -21.27 -36.55 -13.73
N PHE A 104 -21.18 -36.15 -15.00
CA PHE A 104 -20.42 -36.86 -16.05
C PHE A 104 -19.98 -35.92 -17.20
N GLY A 105 -19.04 -36.38 -18.02
CA GLY A 105 -18.53 -35.63 -19.18
C GLY A 105 -17.21 -34.90 -18.96
N GLU A 106 -16.63 -34.45 -20.06
CA GLU A 106 -15.30 -33.82 -20.11
C GLU A 106 -15.20 -32.61 -19.19
N LYS A 107 -14.04 -32.48 -18.54
CA LYS A 107 -13.69 -31.27 -17.80
C LYS A 107 -13.45 -30.14 -18.79
N VAL A 108 -14.24 -29.08 -18.66
CA VAL A 108 -14.05 -27.85 -19.41
C VAL A 108 -13.36 -26.84 -18.50
N THR A 109 -12.12 -26.53 -18.83
CA THR A 109 -11.35 -25.47 -18.15
C THR A 109 -11.68 -24.14 -18.82
N LYS A 110 -12.22 -23.20 -18.06
CA LYS A 110 -12.41 -21.81 -18.52
C LYS A 110 -11.46 -20.91 -17.75
N VAL A 111 -10.61 -20.18 -18.46
CA VAL A 111 -9.83 -19.07 -17.92
C VAL A 111 -10.65 -17.80 -18.07
N LYS A 112 -10.86 -17.08 -16.97
CA LYS A 112 -11.56 -15.80 -16.99
C LYS A 112 -10.75 -14.77 -16.21
N GLN A 113 -10.64 -13.56 -16.75
CA GLN A 113 -10.13 -12.41 -16.01
C GLN A 113 -11.22 -11.84 -15.11
N VAL A 114 -10.91 -11.67 -13.84
CA VAL A 114 -11.81 -11.04 -12.85
C VAL A 114 -11.10 -9.89 -12.17
N ALA A 115 -11.85 -8.85 -11.79
CA ALA A 115 -11.31 -7.72 -11.05
C ALA A 115 -10.73 -8.17 -9.69
N ILE A 116 -9.58 -7.60 -9.32
CA ILE A 116 -8.95 -7.82 -8.02
C ILE A 116 -9.77 -7.09 -6.95
N GLN A 117 -10.09 -7.79 -5.86
CA GLN A 117 -10.87 -7.27 -4.73
C GLN A 117 -10.05 -7.44 -3.44
N PRO A 118 -9.13 -6.50 -3.12
CA PRO A 118 -8.40 -6.48 -1.86
C PRO A 118 -9.33 -6.31 -0.66
N ASN A 119 -8.99 -6.94 0.46
CA ASN A 119 -9.60 -6.66 1.78
C ASN A 119 -8.72 -5.75 2.63
N ASP A 120 -7.47 -5.56 2.23
CA ASP A 120 -6.43 -4.85 2.94
C ASP A 120 -5.43 -4.23 1.94
N ALA A 121 -4.56 -3.36 2.44
CA ALA A 121 -3.51 -2.70 1.67
C ALA A 121 -2.15 -2.98 2.29
N ASP A 122 -1.21 -3.44 1.47
CA ASP A 122 0.17 -3.70 1.89
C ASP A 122 1.04 -2.45 1.68
N PHE A 123 1.90 -2.17 2.66
CA PHE A 123 2.83 -1.05 2.65
C PHE A 123 4.23 -1.50 3.03
N LEU A 124 5.22 -0.98 2.33
CA LEU A 124 6.62 -1.10 2.66
C LEU A 124 7.16 0.26 3.07
N VAL A 125 7.75 0.34 4.27
CA VAL A 125 8.49 1.52 4.74
C VAL A 125 9.97 1.24 4.60
N ILE A 126 10.66 2.10 3.85
CA ILE A 126 12.11 2.07 3.67
C ILE A 126 12.72 3.17 4.55
N THR A 127 13.67 2.80 5.40
CA THR A 127 14.38 3.70 6.32
C THR A 127 15.88 3.63 6.10
N GLY A 128 16.62 4.66 6.54
CA GLY A 128 18.08 4.64 6.45
C GLY A 128 18.68 3.52 7.29
N GLU A 129 18.17 3.37 8.50
CA GLU A 129 18.57 2.32 9.44
C GLU A 129 17.55 1.17 9.52
N ASN A 130 18.00 0.01 10.01
CA ASN A 130 17.10 -1.10 10.32
C ASN A 130 16.35 -0.80 11.63
N LEU A 131 15.03 -0.73 11.58
CA LEU A 131 14.23 -0.33 12.74
C LEU A 131 13.68 -1.53 13.51
N MET A 132 13.56 -1.35 14.82
CA MET A 132 12.75 -2.20 15.71
C MET A 132 11.65 -1.34 16.34
N ARG A 133 10.42 -1.85 16.46
CA ARG A 133 9.35 -1.10 17.15
C ARG A 133 9.29 -1.47 18.61
N GLU A 134 9.57 -0.52 19.50
CA GLU A 134 9.40 -0.70 20.95
C GLU A 134 7.96 -0.41 21.42
N GLU A 135 7.22 0.47 20.75
CA GLU A 135 5.81 0.73 21.09
C GLU A 135 4.89 -0.33 20.49
N VAL A 136 4.43 -1.21 21.38
CA VAL A 136 3.34 -2.16 21.15
C VAL A 136 2.04 -1.37 20.91
N LEU A 137 1.78 -0.97 19.66
CA LEU A 137 0.39 -0.92 19.18
C LEU A 137 -0.07 -2.39 19.20
N GLU A 138 -1.16 -2.70 19.90
CA GLU A 138 -1.62 -4.07 20.19
C GLU A 138 -1.18 -5.12 19.16
N PRO A 139 -0.45 -6.17 19.58
CA PRO A 139 0.27 -7.01 18.65
C PRO A 139 -0.69 -7.93 17.91
N ILE A 140 -0.86 -7.73 16.61
CA ILE A 140 -1.22 -8.83 15.72
C ILE A 140 0.09 -9.39 15.16
N SER A 141 0.65 -10.37 15.87
CA SER A 141 1.80 -11.20 15.45
C SER A 141 3.09 -10.42 15.15
N ILE A 142 3.86 -10.07 16.19
CA ILE A 142 5.28 -9.72 16.03
C ILE A 142 6.05 -11.03 15.83
N LYS A 143 6.18 -11.46 14.57
CA LYS A 143 7.28 -12.36 14.20
C LYS A 143 8.41 -11.47 13.72
N THR A 144 9.38 -11.20 14.59
CA THR A 144 10.69 -10.67 14.21
C THR A 144 11.39 -11.75 13.39
N TYR A 145 11.12 -11.76 12.10
CA TYR A 145 12.02 -12.43 11.16
C TYR A 145 13.27 -11.55 11.04
N ASP A 146 14.43 -12.12 10.66
CA ASP A 146 15.68 -11.39 10.33
C ASP A 146 15.53 -10.37 9.17
N CYS A 147 14.29 -10.04 8.81
CA CYS A 147 13.87 -9.35 7.61
C CYS A 147 12.72 -8.34 7.89
N GLY A 148 12.71 -7.69 9.06
CA GLY A 148 11.87 -6.51 9.34
C GLY A 148 10.67 -6.74 10.27
N THR A 149 9.96 -5.65 10.61
CA THR A 149 8.78 -5.68 11.49
C THR A 149 7.49 -5.68 10.68
N TRP A 150 6.55 -6.57 11.00
CA TRP A 150 5.20 -6.66 10.40
C TRP A 150 4.14 -6.09 11.33
N ILE A 151 3.32 -5.15 10.85
CA ILE A 151 2.30 -4.45 11.67
C ILE A 151 0.98 -4.40 10.94
N ARG A 152 -0.14 -4.58 11.67
CA ARG A 152 -1.49 -4.48 11.13
C ARG A 152 -2.33 -3.45 11.88
N ARG A 153 -3.00 -2.54 11.17
CA ARG A 153 -3.98 -1.59 11.74
C ARG A 153 -4.94 -1.08 10.66
N GLY A 154 -6.24 -1.03 10.94
CA GLY A 154 -7.21 -0.34 10.06
C GLY A 154 -7.25 -0.84 8.60
N GLY A 155 -7.04 -2.14 8.36
CA GLY A 155 -6.96 -2.70 7.01
C GLY A 155 -5.61 -2.47 6.30
N ILE A 156 -4.60 -2.00 7.03
CA ILE A 156 -3.23 -1.79 6.55
C ILE A 156 -2.35 -2.92 7.06
N HIS A 157 -1.53 -3.48 6.18
CA HIS A 157 -0.37 -4.31 6.50
C HIS A 157 0.88 -3.51 6.20
N LEU A 158 1.82 -3.43 7.14
CA LEU A 158 3.04 -2.67 6.96
C LEU A 158 4.26 -3.51 7.30
N VAL A 159 5.23 -3.48 6.40
CA VAL A 159 6.56 -4.06 6.57
C VAL A 159 7.56 -2.91 6.62
N ASN A 160 8.50 -2.94 7.56
CA ASN A 160 9.64 -2.02 7.56
C ASN A 160 10.93 -2.73 7.11
N ARG A 161 11.76 -2.03 6.34
CA ARG A 161 13.11 -2.44 5.95
C ARG A 161 14.06 -1.25 6.01
N GLY A 162 15.26 -1.43 6.58
CA GLY A 162 16.36 -0.52 6.28
C GLY A 162 16.88 -0.73 4.86
N VAL A 163 17.63 0.24 4.30
CA VAL A 163 18.18 0.15 2.93
C VAL A 163 18.98 -1.14 2.72
N SER A 164 19.85 -1.51 3.67
CA SER A 164 20.66 -2.73 3.58
C SER A 164 19.80 -4.00 3.53
N GLN A 165 18.74 -4.08 4.33
CA GLN A 165 17.80 -5.20 4.34
C GLN A 165 16.99 -5.28 3.04
N LEU A 166 16.59 -4.14 2.49
CA LEU A 166 15.89 -4.07 1.20
C LEU A 166 16.79 -4.62 0.08
N LEU A 167 18.02 -4.11 -0.04
CA LEU A 167 18.96 -4.51 -1.09
C LEU A 167 19.32 -5.98 -0.99
N ASN A 168 19.58 -6.49 0.22
CA ASN A 168 19.79 -7.91 0.44
C ASN A 168 18.55 -8.73 0.08
N GLY A 169 17.35 -8.26 0.47
CA GLY A 169 16.08 -8.88 0.09
C GLY A 169 15.96 -9.04 -1.42
N VAL A 170 16.20 -7.98 -2.19
CA VAL A 170 16.17 -8.03 -3.66
C VAL A 170 17.20 -9.03 -4.21
N ARG A 171 18.44 -9.00 -3.71
CA ARG A 171 19.51 -9.94 -4.14
C ARG A 171 19.14 -11.40 -3.90
N PHE A 172 18.40 -11.69 -2.84
CA PHE A 172 17.95 -13.04 -2.48
C PHE A 172 16.51 -13.37 -2.92
N ASN A 173 15.92 -12.58 -3.84
CA ASN A 173 14.56 -12.77 -4.36
C ASN A 173 13.47 -12.78 -3.27
N ASP A 174 13.61 -11.94 -2.23
CA ASP A 174 12.53 -11.64 -1.30
C ASP A 174 11.34 -11.05 -2.04
N THR A 175 10.21 -11.75 -1.95
CA THR A 175 9.00 -11.41 -2.69
C THR A 175 8.44 -10.05 -2.31
N VAL A 176 8.57 -9.63 -1.04
CA VAL A 176 8.08 -8.33 -0.56
C VAL A 176 8.90 -7.20 -1.15
N SER A 177 10.22 -7.24 -0.97
CA SER A 177 11.14 -6.21 -1.46
C SER A 177 11.08 -6.06 -2.98
N ALA A 178 11.10 -7.18 -3.71
CA ALA A 178 11.02 -7.17 -5.17
C ALA A 178 9.65 -6.69 -5.67
N SER A 179 8.55 -7.13 -5.04
CA SER A 179 7.19 -6.73 -5.42
C SER A 179 6.95 -5.24 -5.17
N ALA A 180 7.38 -4.71 -4.02
CA ALA A 180 7.20 -3.30 -3.69
C ALA A 180 7.96 -2.38 -4.67
N LEU A 181 9.19 -2.72 -5.05
CA LEU A 181 9.94 -1.90 -6.02
C LEU A 181 9.44 -2.06 -7.47
N ARG A 182 8.94 -3.25 -7.83
CA ARG A 182 8.47 -3.54 -9.19
C ARG A 182 7.04 -3.07 -9.44
N GLU A 183 6.12 -3.41 -8.55
CA GLU A 183 4.67 -3.20 -8.73
C GLU A 183 4.11 -2.11 -7.80
N GLY A 184 4.88 -1.70 -6.79
CA GLY A 184 4.41 -0.77 -5.76
C GLY A 184 4.41 0.69 -6.20
N VAL A 185 3.49 1.45 -5.62
CA VAL A 185 3.30 2.88 -5.85
C VAL A 185 3.87 3.64 -4.65
N PRO A 186 4.93 4.45 -4.83
CA PRO A 186 5.44 5.32 -3.77
C PRO A 186 4.36 6.33 -3.34
N VAL A 187 3.96 6.26 -2.08
CA VAL A 187 2.98 7.16 -1.46
C VAL A 187 3.68 8.39 -0.89
N PHE A 188 4.80 8.16 -0.22
CA PHE A 188 5.72 9.20 0.24
C PHE A 188 7.14 8.79 -0.12
N PHE A 189 7.98 9.74 -0.52
CA PHE A 189 9.40 9.50 -0.71
C PHE A 189 10.18 10.80 -0.64
N ASN A 190 11.44 10.71 -0.21
CA ASN A 190 12.39 11.83 -0.26
C ASN A 190 13.41 11.65 -1.40
N GLY A 191 14.32 12.61 -1.56
CA GLY A 191 15.31 12.60 -2.63
C GLY A 191 16.28 11.40 -2.62
N ARG A 192 16.40 10.66 -1.49
CA ARG A 192 17.27 9.47 -1.39
C ARG A 192 16.68 8.25 -2.11
N PHE A 193 15.36 8.20 -2.31
CA PHE A 193 14.68 7.03 -2.85
C PHE A 193 15.15 6.67 -4.27
N GLY A 194 15.43 7.66 -5.11
CA GLY A 194 15.92 7.42 -6.48
C GLY A 194 17.23 6.62 -6.52
N ASN A 195 18.16 6.93 -5.62
CA ASN A 195 19.43 6.19 -5.51
C ASN A 195 19.21 4.76 -5.03
N VAL A 196 18.35 4.58 -4.01
CA VAL A 196 18.01 3.24 -3.48
C VAL A 196 17.35 2.37 -4.55
N SER A 197 16.42 2.93 -5.32
CA SER A 197 15.74 2.22 -6.41
C SER A 197 16.72 1.82 -7.52
N MET A 198 17.67 2.71 -7.85
CA MET A 198 18.70 2.44 -8.85
C MET A 198 19.66 1.32 -8.40
N GLU A 199 20.12 1.38 -7.15
CA GLU A 199 21.01 0.37 -6.57
C GLU A 199 20.34 -1.01 -6.48
N ALA A 200 19.05 -1.06 -6.19
CA ALA A 200 18.28 -2.30 -6.17
C ALA A 200 18.18 -2.97 -7.56
N GLY A 201 18.35 -2.21 -8.66
CA GLY A 201 18.30 -2.75 -10.02
C GLY A 201 16.92 -3.30 -10.43
N VAL A 202 15.85 -2.94 -9.72
CA VAL A 202 14.49 -3.37 -10.03
C VAL A 202 13.82 -2.31 -10.89
N GLN A 203 13.43 -2.68 -12.11
CA GLN A 203 12.65 -1.82 -12.98
C GLN A 203 11.18 -1.80 -12.52
N SER A 204 10.63 -0.61 -12.29
CA SER A 204 9.20 -0.44 -12.01
C SER A 204 8.38 -0.85 -13.24
N ALA A 205 7.34 -1.63 -12.99
CA ALA A 205 6.33 -2.10 -13.92
C ALA A 205 4.96 -1.44 -13.67
N THR A 206 4.80 -0.68 -12.59
CA THR A 206 3.55 0.04 -12.32
C THR A 206 3.58 1.43 -12.95
N PRO A 207 2.56 1.81 -13.76
CA PRO A 207 2.43 3.18 -14.27
C PRO A 207 1.75 4.12 -13.26
N MET A 208 1.26 3.58 -12.14
CA MET A 208 0.36 4.30 -11.25
C MET A 208 1.10 5.25 -10.31
N LYS A 209 0.41 6.31 -9.91
CA LYS A 209 0.92 7.33 -8.99
C LYS A 209 -0.17 7.79 -8.03
N VAL A 210 0.25 8.44 -6.95
CA VAL A 210 -0.69 9.08 -6.01
C VAL A 210 -1.00 10.49 -6.47
N HIS A 211 -2.28 10.79 -6.58
CA HIS A 211 -2.81 12.14 -6.75
C HIS A 211 -3.34 12.63 -5.41
N TRP A 212 -2.73 13.68 -4.88
CA TRP A 212 -3.12 14.33 -3.63
C TRP A 212 -4.08 15.50 -3.90
N ASP A 213 -5.09 15.66 -3.05
CA ASP A 213 -6.05 16.76 -3.09
C ASP A 213 -6.61 17.04 -1.69
N GLU A 214 -7.16 18.23 -1.47
CA GLU A 214 -7.96 18.53 -0.29
C GLU A 214 -9.46 18.42 -0.61
N ASN A 215 -10.22 17.72 0.23
CA ASN A 215 -11.66 17.67 0.06
C ASN A 215 -12.34 19.00 0.44
N GLY A 216 -13.65 19.13 0.21
CA GLY A 216 -14.41 20.35 0.52
C GLY A 216 -14.45 20.75 2.02
N GLN A 217 -13.94 19.90 2.91
CA GLN A 217 -13.79 20.17 4.34
C GLN A 217 -12.31 20.46 4.73
N GLY A 218 -11.42 20.54 3.74
CA GLY A 218 -9.98 20.77 3.92
C GLY A 218 -9.20 19.55 4.37
N PHE A 219 -9.72 18.33 4.26
CA PHE A 219 -8.96 17.12 4.61
C PHE A 219 -8.10 16.67 3.44
N LEU A 220 -6.84 16.34 3.71
CA LEU A 220 -5.96 15.71 2.74
C LEU A 220 -6.53 14.34 2.32
N THR A 221 -6.64 14.13 1.02
CA THR A 221 -7.04 12.87 0.40
C THR A 221 -6.08 12.49 -0.71
N GLY A 222 -5.87 11.19 -0.90
CA GLY A 222 -5.02 10.66 -1.97
C GLY A 222 -5.78 9.66 -2.82
N ARG A 223 -5.46 9.58 -4.11
CA ARG A 223 -5.98 8.54 -5.02
C ARG A 223 -4.84 7.93 -5.83
N ILE A 224 -4.70 6.61 -5.76
CA ILE A 224 -3.78 5.84 -6.59
C ILE A 224 -4.48 5.48 -7.90
N GLN A 225 -3.89 5.86 -9.04
CA GLN A 225 -4.42 5.60 -10.39
C GLN A 225 -3.31 5.68 -11.44
#